data_AF-A0A254NFX9-F1
#
_entry.id   AF-A0A254NFX9-F1
#
_cell.length_a   1.000
_cell.length_b   1.000
_cell.length_c   1.000
_cell.angle_alpha   90.00
_cell.angle_beta   90.00
_cell.angle_gamma   90.00
#
_symmetry.space_group_name_H-M   'P 1'
#
loop_
_entity.id
_entity.type
_entity.pdbx_description
1 polymer ?
#
loop_
_entity_poly.entity_id
_entity_poly.type
_entity_poly.pdbx_seq_one_letter_code
_entity_poly.pdbx_strand_id
1 'polypeptide(L)'
;MAPLTVPIPPMLVTPATPLKLPRTDMTSRKLGLALALALAAGTALADPSPAKKALIDRIVALQQQGMAESLAANIVQGPISQVTQAGRSALQQLPADKREATAKAMDVELKKFIEENVPYLKDKISKALPTTSSALLDERFNEDELKQILAWAESPVSQKFGMMTVELQKAVAQKVMAEAGPTLDGRFKTLNANLAKQLGLNAPAGASAPKAATPAPAPKK
;
A
#
# COMPACT_ATOMS: atom_id res chain seq x y z
N MET A 1 -10.76 1.91 3.40
CA MET A 1 -11.03 1.17 2.15
C MET A 1 -9.90 1.51 1.19
N ALA A 2 -8.99 0.55 0.98
CA ALA A 2 -7.85 0.71 0.06
C ALA A 2 -8.32 0.57 -1.40
N PRO A 3 -7.66 1.22 -2.38
CA PRO A 3 -8.02 1.04 -3.78
C PRO A 3 -7.72 -0.40 -4.23
N LEU A 4 -8.66 -0.98 -4.99
CA LEU A 4 -8.53 -2.29 -5.61
C LEU A 4 -7.34 -2.31 -6.57
N THR A 5 -6.23 -2.92 -6.14
CA THR A 5 -5.23 -3.45 -7.06
C THR A 5 -5.81 -4.73 -7.66
N VAL A 6 -6.21 -4.69 -8.93
CA VAL A 6 -6.51 -5.89 -9.70
C VAL A 6 -5.24 -6.76 -9.71
N PRO A 7 -5.28 -8.02 -9.26
CA PRO A 7 -4.10 -8.88 -9.31
C PRO A 7 -3.79 -9.22 -10.77
N ILE A 8 -2.67 -8.69 -11.27
CA ILE A 8 -2.04 -9.15 -12.51
C ILE A 8 -1.55 -10.60 -12.25
N PRO A 9 -1.88 -11.59 -13.10
CA PRO A 9 -1.38 -12.95 -12.93
C PRO A 9 0.16 -12.98 -13.05
N PRO A 10 0.86 -13.81 -12.26
CA PRO A 10 2.31 -13.94 -12.37
C PRO A 10 2.66 -14.53 -13.73
N MET A 11 3.29 -13.72 -14.58
CA MET A 11 3.97 -14.21 -15.79
C MET A 11 5.04 -15.22 -15.33
N LEU A 12 4.90 -16.45 -15.80
CA LEU A 12 5.86 -17.52 -15.65
C LEU A 12 7.25 -17.03 -16.08
N VAL A 13 8.12 -16.79 -15.08
CA VAL A 13 9.55 -16.61 -15.31
C VAL A 13 10.10 -17.98 -15.69
N THR A 14 10.24 -18.24 -16.98
CA THR A 14 11.06 -19.34 -17.47
C THR A 14 12.54 -18.96 -17.25
N PRO A 15 13.34 -19.74 -16.50
CA PRO A 15 14.77 -19.47 -16.40
C PRO A 15 15.42 -19.74 -17.76
N ALA A 16 16.03 -18.69 -18.34
CA ALA A 16 16.87 -18.82 -19.52
C ALA A 16 18.13 -19.63 -19.18
N THR A 17 18.26 -20.80 -19.79
CA THR A 17 19.48 -21.61 -19.74
C THR A 17 20.64 -20.82 -20.38
N PRO A 18 21.77 -20.61 -19.69
CA PRO A 18 22.91 -19.91 -20.30
C PRO A 18 23.59 -20.82 -21.33
N LEU A 19 23.61 -20.37 -22.59
CA LEU A 19 24.39 -20.97 -23.66
C LEU A 19 25.88 -20.91 -23.33
N LYS A 20 26.53 -22.09 -23.32
CA LYS A 20 27.96 -22.27 -23.09
C LYS A 20 28.71 -22.08 -24.41
N LEU A 21 29.34 -20.93 -24.62
CA LEU A 21 30.26 -20.73 -25.75
C LEU A 21 31.62 -21.39 -25.44
N PRO A 22 32.25 -22.07 -26.42
CA PRO A 22 33.60 -22.59 -26.29
C PRO A 22 34.64 -21.45 -26.32
N ARG A 23 35.66 -21.62 -25.48
CA ARG A 23 36.83 -20.76 -25.33
C ARG A 23 37.81 -21.08 -26.45
N THR A 24 38.15 -20.09 -27.28
CA THR A 24 39.21 -20.21 -28.28
C THR A 24 40.29 -19.18 -27.98
N ASP A 25 41.52 -19.66 -27.83
CA ASP A 25 42.69 -18.91 -27.41
C ASP A 25 43.28 -18.01 -28.51
N MET A 26 43.72 -16.83 -28.06
CA MET A 26 44.89 -16.02 -28.44
C MET A 26 45.25 -15.67 -29.91
N THR A 27 45.78 -14.44 -30.01
CA THR A 27 46.67 -13.87 -31.06
C THR A 27 46.06 -13.42 -32.40
N SER A 28 45.79 -12.12 -32.53
CA SER A 28 46.52 -11.26 -33.49
C SER A 28 46.16 -9.77 -33.36
N ARG A 29 47.21 -8.95 -33.31
CA ARG A 29 47.20 -7.49 -33.21
C ARG A 29 46.94 -6.87 -34.59
N LYS A 30 46.09 -5.84 -34.60
CA LYS A 30 46.06 -4.70 -35.54
C LYS A 30 45.78 -5.04 -37.01
N LEU A 31 44.51 -5.13 -37.36
CA LEU A 31 43.96 -4.62 -38.63
C LEU A 31 42.45 -4.48 -38.46
N GLY A 32 41.87 -3.30 -38.72
CA GLY A 32 40.41 -3.14 -38.75
C GLY A 32 39.85 -1.90 -38.07
N LEU A 33 40.36 -0.72 -38.44
CA LEU A 33 39.61 0.53 -38.33
C LEU A 33 38.45 0.49 -39.34
N ALA A 34 37.36 -0.26 -39.04
CA ALA A 34 36.08 -0.23 -39.78
C ALA A 34 34.99 -1.13 -39.15
N LEU A 35 34.65 -0.96 -37.86
CA LEU A 35 33.32 -1.38 -37.36
C LEU A 35 32.85 -0.57 -36.14
N ALA A 36 33.23 0.71 -36.06
CA ALA A 36 32.81 1.60 -34.97
C ALA A 36 31.43 2.26 -35.22
N LEU A 37 30.55 1.69 -36.07
CA LEU A 37 29.31 2.37 -36.47
C LEU A 37 28.12 1.42 -36.75
N ALA A 38 27.82 0.45 -35.87
CA ALA A 38 26.66 -0.42 -36.09
C ALA A 38 25.86 -0.87 -34.85
N LEU A 39 26.07 -0.30 -33.65
CA LEU A 39 25.25 -0.65 -32.47
C LEU A 39 24.62 0.54 -31.72
N ALA A 40 24.56 1.71 -32.37
CA ALA A 40 23.81 2.87 -31.87
C ALA A 40 22.77 3.35 -32.90
N ALA A 41 22.08 2.41 -33.55
CA ALA A 41 20.70 2.69 -33.94
C ALA A 41 19.89 2.56 -32.67
N GLY A 42 19.88 3.63 -31.84
CA GLY A 42 18.76 3.83 -30.95
C GLY A 42 17.53 3.74 -31.85
N THR A 43 16.67 2.77 -31.61
CA THR A 43 15.30 2.84 -32.10
C THR A 43 14.78 4.16 -31.54
N ALA A 44 14.79 5.22 -32.36
CA ALA A 44 13.80 6.26 -32.20
C ALA A 44 12.49 5.48 -32.16
N LEU A 45 11.89 5.39 -30.96
CA LEU A 45 10.57 4.81 -30.82
C LEU A 45 9.72 5.60 -31.81
N ALA A 46 9.34 4.94 -32.90
CA ALA A 46 8.43 5.54 -33.84
C ALA A 46 7.19 5.94 -33.04
N ASP A 47 6.69 7.16 -33.26
CA ASP A 47 5.44 7.60 -32.65
C ASP A 47 4.39 6.48 -32.83
N PRO A 48 3.60 6.17 -31.79
CA PRO A 48 2.59 5.12 -31.87
C PRO A 48 1.73 5.30 -33.11
N SER A 49 1.41 4.19 -33.77
CA SER A 49 0.44 4.22 -34.88
C SER A 49 -0.86 4.91 -34.39
N PRO A 50 -1.59 5.62 -35.27
CA PRO A 50 -2.86 6.23 -34.88
C PRO A 50 -3.85 5.22 -34.27
N ALA A 51 -3.81 3.96 -34.73
CA ALA A 51 -4.61 2.86 -34.20
C ALA A 51 -4.20 2.49 -32.76
N LYS A 52 -2.90 2.34 -32.50
CA LYS A 52 -2.38 2.06 -31.16
C LYS A 52 -2.71 3.19 -30.19
N LYS A 53 -2.54 4.45 -30.61
CA LYS A 53 -2.91 5.62 -29.81
C LYS A 53 -4.39 5.62 -29.41
N ALA A 54 -5.29 5.30 -30.33
CA ALA A 54 -6.72 5.24 -30.05
C ALA A 54 -7.08 4.15 -29.01
N LEU A 55 -6.40 2.99 -29.06
CA LEU A 55 -6.58 1.93 -28.06
C LEU A 55 -6.08 2.37 -26.67
N ILE A 56 -4.90 2.97 -26.62
CA ILE A 56 -4.32 3.53 -25.40
C ILE A 56 -5.27 4.55 -24.78
N ASP A 57 -5.75 5.53 -25.56
CA ASP A 57 -6.63 6.59 -25.06
C ASP A 57 -7.93 6.01 -24.46
N ARG A 58 -8.48 4.94 -25.06
CA ARG A 58 -9.67 4.25 -24.54
C ARG A 58 -9.39 3.46 -23.26
N ILE A 59 -8.25 2.77 -23.17
CA ILE A 59 -7.82 2.08 -21.95
C ILE A 59 -7.60 3.09 -20.82
N VAL A 60 -6.94 4.21 -21.10
CA VAL A 60 -6.71 5.28 -20.14
C VAL A 60 -8.04 5.86 -19.66
N ALA A 61 -8.99 6.11 -20.56
CA ALA A 61 -10.32 6.60 -20.18
C ALA A 61 -11.08 5.64 -19.24
N LEU A 62 -10.96 4.32 -19.46
CA LEU A 62 -11.53 3.31 -18.56
C LEU A 62 -10.86 3.34 -17.17
N GLN A 63 -9.55 3.56 -17.12
CA GLN A 63 -8.78 3.57 -15.86
C GLN A 63 -8.85 4.89 -15.09
N GLN A 64 -9.17 6.01 -15.76
CA GLN A 64 -9.24 7.33 -15.14
C GLN A 64 -10.34 7.43 -14.07
N GLN A 65 -11.40 6.62 -14.18
CA GLN A 65 -12.51 6.63 -13.25
C GLN A 65 -12.04 6.14 -11.86
N GLY A 66 -11.78 7.09 -10.95
CA GLY A 66 -11.41 6.83 -9.55
C GLY A 66 -9.91 6.77 -9.25
N MET A 67 -9.03 6.77 -10.26
CA MET A 67 -7.57 6.79 -10.02
C MET A 67 -7.11 8.12 -9.42
N ALA A 68 -7.62 9.25 -9.92
CA ALA A 68 -7.29 10.56 -9.37
C ALA A 68 -7.74 10.72 -7.91
N GLU A 69 -8.95 10.24 -7.59
CA GLU A 69 -9.52 10.31 -6.24
C GLU A 69 -8.70 9.48 -5.26
N SER A 70 -8.49 8.20 -5.59
CA SER A 70 -7.78 7.28 -4.72
C SER A 70 -6.32 7.67 -4.54
N LEU A 71 -5.63 8.09 -5.61
CA LEU A 71 -4.23 8.50 -5.52
C LEU A 71 -4.07 9.80 -4.72
N ALA A 72 -4.95 10.79 -4.91
CA ALA A 72 -4.94 12.00 -4.10
C ALA A 72 -5.13 11.68 -2.60
N ALA A 73 -6.11 10.84 -2.27
CA ALA A 73 -6.35 10.42 -0.88
C ALA A 73 -5.13 9.71 -0.28
N ASN A 74 -4.48 8.80 -1.02
CA ASN A 74 -3.29 8.09 -0.54
C ASN A 74 -2.09 9.02 -0.33
N ILE A 75 -1.87 9.99 -1.23
CA ILE A 75 -0.77 10.97 -1.11
C ILE A 75 -0.92 11.81 0.16
N VAL A 76 -2.15 12.20 0.52
CA VAL A 76 -2.41 13.00 1.72
C VAL A 76 -2.40 12.14 2.99
N GLN A 77 -2.99 10.95 2.95
CA GLN A 77 -3.21 10.13 4.14
C GLN A 77 -1.91 9.70 4.83
N GLY A 78 -0.85 9.39 4.06
CA GLY A 78 0.45 8.99 4.60
C GLY A 78 1.04 10.05 5.55
N PRO A 79 1.33 11.26 5.07
CA PRO A 79 1.82 12.37 5.91
C PRO A 79 0.89 12.72 7.07
N ILE A 80 -0.43 12.74 6.84
CA ILE A 80 -1.40 13.09 7.88
C ILE A 80 -1.37 12.10 9.05
N SER A 81 -1.17 10.81 8.79
CA SER A 81 -1.09 9.81 9.87
C SER A 81 0.08 10.10 10.83
N GLN A 82 1.22 10.52 10.28
CA GLN A 82 2.42 10.89 11.05
C GLN A 82 2.19 12.17 11.86
N VAL A 83 1.65 13.21 11.24
CA VAL A 83 1.33 14.48 11.91
C VAL A 83 0.34 14.24 13.06
N THR A 84 -0.68 13.42 12.84
CA THR A 84 -1.68 13.07 13.86
C THR A 84 -1.05 12.30 15.03
N GLN A 85 -0.11 11.39 14.76
CA GLN A 85 0.59 10.65 15.81
C GLN A 85 1.51 11.57 16.64
N ALA A 86 2.32 12.40 15.99
CA ALA A 86 3.17 13.39 16.66
C ALA A 86 2.32 14.36 17.49
N GLY A 87 1.22 14.82 16.91
CA GLY A 87 0.23 15.67 17.55
C GLY A 87 -0.39 15.05 18.81
N ARG A 88 -0.79 13.77 18.76
CA ARG A 88 -1.27 13.04 19.95
C ARG A 88 -0.22 12.95 21.05
N SER A 89 1.03 12.71 20.71
CA SER A 89 2.13 12.71 21.68
C SER A 89 2.31 14.08 22.33
N ALA A 90 2.24 15.16 21.53
CA ALA A 90 2.34 16.52 22.04
C ALA A 90 1.16 16.90 22.94
N LEU A 91 -0.06 16.49 22.59
CA LEU A 91 -1.27 16.69 23.42
C LEU A 91 -1.14 16.07 24.80
N GLN A 92 -0.48 14.91 24.93
CA GLN A 92 -0.26 14.26 26.23
C GLN A 92 0.67 15.08 27.16
N GLN A 93 1.51 15.94 26.61
CA GLN A 93 2.42 16.82 27.37
C GLN A 93 1.73 18.10 27.86
N LEU A 94 0.52 18.42 27.37
CA LEU A 94 -0.22 19.62 27.78
C LEU A 94 -0.96 19.41 29.11
N PRO A 95 -1.27 20.50 29.85
CA PRO A 95 -2.22 20.48 30.97
C PRO A 95 -3.58 19.94 30.53
N ALA A 96 -4.25 19.17 31.41
CA ALA A 96 -5.48 18.45 31.08
C ALA A 96 -6.61 19.37 30.56
N ASP A 97 -6.75 20.55 31.14
CA ASP A 97 -7.71 21.59 30.78
C ASP A 97 -7.49 22.16 29.35
N LYS A 98 -6.29 22.00 28.79
CA LYS A 98 -5.94 22.49 27.44
C LYS A 98 -5.96 21.42 26.36
N ARG A 99 -6.03 20.14 26.72
CA ARG A 99 -5.92 19.02 25.76
C ARG A 99 -7.09 18.98 24.80
N GLU A 100 -8.32 19.09 25.29
CA GLU A 100 -9.52 18.96 24.46
C GLU A 100 -9.65 20.11 23.45
N ALA A 101 -9.46 21.35 23.89
CA ALA A 101 -9.52 22.52 23.01
C ALA A 101 -8.43 22.45 21.93
N THR A 102 -7.21 22.08 22.30
CA THR A 102 -6.10 21.91 21.34
C THR A 102 -6.35 20.76 20.38
N ALA A 103 -6.89 19.64 20.84
CA ALA A 103 -7.25 18.51 19.98
C ALA A 103 -8.29 18.91 18.91
N LYS A 104 -9.35 19.63 19.32
CA LYS A 104 -10.36 20.15 18.38
C LYS A 104 -9.77 21.13 17.36
N ALA A 105 -8.88 22.03 17.80
CA ALA A 105 -8.20 22.97 16.90
C ALA A 105 -7.33 22.24 15.87
N MET A 106 -6.61 21.20 16.31
CA MET A 106 -5.83 20.34 15.41
C MET A 106 -6.71 19.59 14.41
N ASP A 107 -7.85 19.05 14.84
CA ASP A 107 -8.79 18.36 13.94
C ASP A 107 -9.35 19.31 12.86
N VAL A 108 -9.63 20.57 13.23
CA VAL A 108 -10.08 21.60 12.28
C VAL A 108 -8.99 21.92 11.26
N GLU A 109 -7.76 22.17 11.71
CA GLU A 109 -6.63 22.48 10.82
C GLU A 109 -6.34 21.30 9.87
N LEU A 110 -6.41 20.08 10.39
CA LEU A 110 -6.20 18.88 9.60
C LEU A 110 -7.27 18.72 8.51
N LYS A 111 -8.55 18.90 8.86
CA LYS A 111 -9.65 18.85 7.89
C LYS A 111 -9.49 19.91 6.81
N LYS A 112 -9.21 21.15 7.21
CA LYS A 112 -8.97 22.25 6.27
C LYS A 112 -7.83 21.92 5.31
N PHE A 113 -6.71 21.42 5.82
CA PHE A 113 -5.59 20.99 4.98
C PHE A 113 -6.01 19.93 3.95
N ILE A 114 -6.78 18.91 4.35
CA ILE A 114 -7.24 17.87 3.42
C ILE A 114 -8.19 18.46 2.37
N GLU A 115 -9.16 19.28 2.79
CA GLU A 115 -10.16 19.90 1.91
C GLU A 115 -9.52 20.81 0.85
N GLU A 116 -8.46 21.54 1.21
CA GLU A 116 -7.71 22.39 0.28
C GLU A 116 -6.82 21.58 -0.67
N ASN A 117 -6.18 20.51 -0.18
CA ASN A 117 -5.12 19.82 -0.91
C ASN A 117 -5.60 18.64 -1.76
N VAL A 118 -6.69 17.96 -1.39
CA VAL A 118 -7.23 16.86 -2.20
C VAL A 118 -7.65 17.33 -3.60
N PRO A 119 -8.41 18.42 -3.79
CA PRO A 119 -8.76 18.93 -5.12
C PRO A 119 -7.53 19.36 -5.93
N TYR A 120 -6.55 20.01 -5.28
CA TYR A 120 -5.29 20.39 -5.90
C TYR A 120 -4.53 19.15 -6.43
N LEU A 121 -4.41 18.10 -5.63
CA LEU A 121 -3.76 16.87 -6.04
C LEU A 121 -4.54 16.15 -7.15
N LYS A 122 -5.88 16.10 -7.06
CA LYS A 122 -6.72 15.54 -8.12
C LYS A 122 -6.49 16.23 -9.46
N ASP A 123 -6.38 17.57 -9.48
CA ASP A 123 -6.05 18.33 -10.69
C ASP A 123 -4.68 17.94 -11.24
N LYS A 124 -3.64 17.91 -10.39
CA LYS A 124 -2.28 17.52 -10.80
C LYS A 124 -2.23 16.10 -11.35
N ILE A 125 -2.89 15.16 -10.67
CA ILE A 125 -2.97 13.76 -11.09
C ILE A 125 -3.72 13.67 -12.42
N SER A 126 -4.88 14.30 -12.55
CA SER A 126 -5.67 14.25 -13.79
C SER A 126 -4.93 14.82 -15.01
N LYS A 127 -4.04 15.80 -14.80
CA LYS A 127 -3.16 16.34 -15.86
C LYS A 127 -1.98 15.43 -16.19
N ALA A 128 -1.43 14.72 -15.21
CA ALA A 128 -0.30 13.82 -15.40
C ALA A 128 -0.72 12.44 -15.94
N LEU A 129 -1.90 11.96 -15.56
CA LEU A 129 -2.36 10.60 -15.85
C LEU A 129 -2.37 10.26 -17.35
N PRO A 130 -2.93 11.09 -18.25
CA PRO A 130 -2.97 10.75 -19.67
C PRO A 130 -1.56 10.54 -20.24
N THR A 131 -0.65 11.49 -20.02
CA THR A 131 0.69 11.43 -20.63
C THR A 131 1.54 10.32 -20.04
N THR A 132 1.52 10.12 -18.71
CA THR A 132 2.26 9.05 -18.07
C THR A 132 1.71 7.67 -18.43
N SER A 133 0.39 7.49 -18.46
CA SER A 133 -0.22 6.20 -18.79
C SER A 133 -0.03 5.87 -20.26
N SER A 134 -0.17 6.84 -21.16
CA SER A 134 0.04 6.62 -22.59
C SER A 134 1.48 6.24 -22.91
N ALA A 135 2.48 6.87 -22.28
CA ALA A 135 3.88 6.49 -22.44
C ALA A 135 4.14 5.05 -21.97
N LEU A 136 3.62 4.67 -20.80
CA LEU A 136 3.79 3.31 -20.26
C LEU A 136 3.09 2.25 -21.12
N LEU A 137 1.86 2.53 -21.58
CA LEU A 137 1.11 1.58 -22.40
C LEU A 137 1.73 1.42 -23.79
N ASP A 138 2.25 2.50 -24.37
CA ASP A 138 2.94 2.46 -25.65
C ASP A 138 4.27 1.68 -25.57
N GLU A 139 5.07 1.91 -24.52
CA GLU A 139 6.35 1.23 -24.33
C GLU A 139 6.18 -0.28 -24.06
N ARG A 140 5.11 -0.67 -23.35
CA ARG A 140 5.00 -2.02 -22.78
C ARG A 140 4.07 -2.97 -23.51
N PHE A 141 3.19 -2.46 -24.37
CA PHE A 141 2.21 -3.28 -25.07
C PHE A 141 2.22 -3.00 -26.55
N ASN A 142 1.98 -4.03 -27.35
CA ASN A 142 1.69 -3.88 -28.77
C ASN A 142 0.19 -3.68 -29.03
N GLU A 143 -0.17 -3.41 -30.29
CA GLU A 143 -1.56 -3.12 -30.66
C GLU A 143 -2.52 -4.27 -30.36
N ASP A 144 -2.10 -5.52 -30.57
CA ASP A 144 -2.95 -6.70 -30.37
C ASP A 144 -3.18 -6.98 -28.88
N GLU A 145 -2.16 -6.79 -28.05
CA GLU A 145 -2.28 -6.87 -26.58
C GLU A 145 -3.23 -5.80 -26.04
N LEU A 146 -3.13 -4.57 -26.53
CA LEU A 146 -4.05 -3.49 -26.14
C LEU A 146 -5.49 -3.79 -26.55
N LYS A 147 -5.71 -4.36 -27.74
CA LYS A 147 -7.05 -4.84 -28.15
C LYS A 147 -7.59 -5.92 -27.20
N GLN A 148 -6.74 -6.88 -26.81
CA GLN A 148 -7.14 -7.94 -25.88
C GLN A 148 -7.49 -7.40 -24.50
N ILE A 149 -6.68 -6.48 -23.96
CA ILE A 149 -6.94 -5.80 -22.68
C ILE A 149 -8.28 -5.08 -22.73
N LEU A 150 -8.52 -4.32 -23.80
CA LEU A 150 -9.76 -3.57 -23.97
C LEU A 150 -10.98 -4.49 -24.11
N ALA A 151 -10.89 -5.53 -24.93
CA ALA A 151 -11.97 -6.50 -25.12
C ALA A 151 -12.33 -7.22 -23.81
N TRP A 152 -11.32 -7.58 -22.99
CA TRP A 152 -11.56 -8.11 -21.66
C TRP A 152 -12.20 -7.07 -20.74
N ALA A 153 -11.65 -5.85 -20.66
CA ALA A 153 -12.11 -4.80 -19.76
C ALA A 153 -13.58 -4.40 -20.01
N GLU A 154 -14.00 -4.37 -21.28
CA GLU A 154 -15.36 -4.05 -21.70
C GLU A 154 -16.32 -5.25 -21.63
N SER A 155 -15.81 -6.45 -21.33
CA SER A 155 -16.66 -7.64 -21.25
C SER A 155 -17.51 -7.67 -19.97
N PRO A 156 -18.78 -8.12 -20.03
CA PRO A 156 -19.58 -8.38 -18.83
C PRO A 156 -18.95 -9.44 -17.91
N VAL A 157 -18.14 -10.34 -18.47
CA VAL A 157 -17.41 -11.37 -17.73
C VAL A 157 -16.35 -10.76 -16.83
N SER A 158 -15.62 -9.73 -17.29
CA SER A 158 -14.64 -9.01 -16.46
C SER A 158 -15.32 -8.34 -15.26
N GLN A 159 -16.47 -7.69 -15.48
CA GLN A 159 -17.25 -7.10 -14.39
C GLN A 159 -17.72 -8.15 -13.36
N LYS A 160 -18.26 -9.28 -13.84
CA LYS A 160 -18.67 -10.40 -12.98
C LYS A 160 -17.49 -10.98 -12.19
N PHE A 161 -16.33 -11.14 -12.84
CA PHE A 161 -15.11 -11.63 -12.20
C PHE A 161 -14.60 -10.66 -11.13
N GLY A 162 -14.66 -9.35 -11.39
CA GLY A 162 -14.36 -8.31 -10.42
C GLY A 162 -15.24 -8.40 -9.17
N MET A 163 -16.57 -8.46 -9.34
CA MET A 163 -17.51 -8.62 -8.23
C MET A 163 -17.28 -9.90 -7.43
N MET A 164 -17.11 -11.04 -8.12
CA MET A 164 -16.79 -12.32 -7.49
C MET A 164 -15.49 -12.25 -6.68
N THR A 165 -14.47 -11.52 -7.16
CA THR A 165 -13.20 -11.37 -6.43
C THR A 165 -13.39 -10.61 -5.11
N VAL A 166 -14.25 -9.59 -5.08
CA VAL A 166 -14.59 -8.87 -3.84
C VAL A 166 -15.35 -9.78 -2.85
N GLU A 167 -16.30 -10.56 -3.35
CA GLU A 167 -17.04 -11.54 -2.55
C GLU A 167 -16.11 -12.61 -1.96
N LEU A 168 -15.17 -13.11 -2.76
CA LEU A 168 -14.16 -14.07 -2.34
C LEU A 168 -13.29 -13.50 -1.21
N GLN A 169 -12.78 -12.26 -1.35
CA GLN A 169 -12.01 -11.61 -0.29
C GLN A 169 -12.78 -11.51 1.02
N LYS A 170 -14.06 -11.12 0.96
CA LYS A 170 -14.94 -11.06 2.12
C LYS A 170 -15.13 -12.44 2.76
N ALA A 171 -15.42 -13.46 1.96
CA ALA A 171 -15.64 -14.82 2.45
C ALA A 171 -14.38 -15.40 3.11
N VAL A 172 -13.21 -15.21 2.50
CA VAL A 172 -11.92 -15.64 3.07
C VAL A 172 -11.64 -14.92 4.38
N ALA A 173 -11.83 -13.58 4.44
CA ALA A 173 -11.62 -12.82 5.66
C ALA A 173 -12.54 -13.29 6.80
N GLN A 174 -13.82 -13.54 6.52
CA GLN A 174 -14.76 -14.08 7.49
C GLN A 174 -14.33 -15.46 8.01
N LYS A 175 -13.92 -16.36 7.11
CA LYS A 175 -13.46 -17.70 7.49
C LYS A 175 -12.18 -17.64 8.35
N VAL A 176 -11.20 -16.84 7.93
CA VAL A 176 -9.95 -16.64 8.69
C VAL A 176 -10.24 -16.07 10.08
N MET A 177 -11.14 -15.08 10.20
CA MET A 177 -11.51 -14.52 11.51
C MET A 177 -12.21 -15.55 12.41
N ALA A 178 -13.08 -16.40 11.84
CA ALA A 178 -13.71 -17.47 12.59
C ALA A 178 -12.69 -18.51 13.12
N GLU A 179 -11.68 -18.85 12.32
CA GLU A 179 -10.66 -19.84 12.68
C GLU A 179 -9.56 -19.27 13.59
N ALA A 180 -9.10 -18.05 13.32
CA ALA A 180 -7.93 -17.45 13.98
C ALA A 180 -8.29 -16.47 15.12
N GLY A 181 -9.51 -15.94 15.14
CA GLY A 181 -9.96 -14.92 16.12
C GLY A 181 -9.65 -15.28 17.58
N PRO A 182 -10.09 -16.46 18.07
CA PRO A 182 -9.83 -16.86 19.47
C PRO A 182 -8.34 -16.94 19.81
N THR A 183 -7.52 -17.37 18.85
CA THR A 183 -6.06 -17.45 19.04
C THR A 183 -5.45 -16.06 19.10
N LEU A 184 -5.89 -15.13 18.25
CA LEU A 184 -5.42 -13.75 18.24
C LEU A 184 -5.83 -13.01 19.52
N ASP A 185 -7.05 -13.19 20.01
CA ASP A 185 -7.51 -12.61 21.28
C ASP A 185 -6.61 -13.02 22.45
N GLY A 186 -6.23 -14.30 22.52
CA GLY A 186 -5.27 -14.79 23.50
C GLY A 186 -3.92 -14.09 23.40
N ARG A 187 -3.38 -13.97 22.18
CA ARG A 187 -2.09 -13.28 21.93
C ARG A 187 -2.15 -11.79 22.27
N PHE A 188 -3.27 -11.11 21.99
CA PHE A 188 -3.46 -9.71 22.33
C PHE A 188 -3.46 -9.48 23.85
N LYS A 189 -4.12 -10.37 24.62
CA LYS A 189 -4.08 -10.31 26.09
C LYS A 189 -2.65 -10.46 26.62
N THR A 190 -1.89 -11.43 26.09
CA THR A 190 -0.48 -11.63 26.45
C THR A 190 0.37 -10.40 26.12
N LEU A 191 0.20 -9.82 24.94
CA LEU A 191 0.91 -8.61 24.53
C LEU A 191 0.62 -7.45 25.50
N ASN A 192 -0.65 -7.22 25.82
CA ASN A 192 -1.05 -6.13 26.73
C ASN A 192 -0.45 -6.30 28.13
N ALA A 193 -0.43 -7.53 28.66
CA ALA A 193 0.18 -7.82 29.95
C ALA A 193 1.70 -7.54 29.95
N ASN A 194 2.40 -7.91 28.87
CA ASN A 194 3.83 -7.65 28.73
C ASN A 194 4.14 -6.15 28.62
N LEU A 195 3.33 -5.40 27.87
CA LEU A 195 3.48 -3.94 27.75
C LEU A 195 3.24 -3.23 29.09
N ALA A 196 2.19 -3.60 29.83
CA ALA A 196 1.93 -3.05 31.15
C ALA A 196 3.13 -3.26 32.11
N LYS A 197 3.71 -4.47 32.09
CA LYS A 197 4.92 -4.79 32.86
C LYS A 197 6.12 -3.93 32.46
N GLN A 198 6.35 -3.72 31.16
CA GLN A 198 7.46 -2.88 30.68
C GLN A 198 7.30 -1.40 31.04
N LEU A 199 6.06 -0.91 31.10
CA LEU A 199 5.76 0.47 31.47
C LEU A 199 5.72 0.69 33.00
N GLY A 200 6.02 -0.33 33.80
CA GLY A 200 5.91 -0.25 35.27
C GLY A 200 4.46 -0.10 35.76
N LEU A 201 3.48 -0.33 34.89
CA LEU A 201 2.05 -0.27 35.20
C LEU A 201 1.60 -1.61 35.78
N ASN A 202 2.18 -2.01 36.91
CA ASN A 202 1.59 -3.09 37.70
C ASN A 202 0.34 -2.56 38.39
N ALA A 203 -0.76 -3.31 38.34
CA ALA A 203 -1.91 -3.09 39.23
C ALA A 203 -1.39 -2.99 40.67
N PRO A 204 -1.92 -2.09 41.51
CA PRO A 204 -1.51 -2.01 42.90
C PRO A 204 -1.70 -3.41 43.53
N ALA A 205 -0.58 -4.05 43.87
CA ALA A 205 -0.59 -5.15 44.81
C ALA A 205 -1.30 -4.63 46.06
N GLY A 206 -2.32 -5.37 46.50
CA GLY A 206 -3.30 -4.93 47.46
C GLY A 206 -2.73 -4.12 48.61
N ALA A 207 -3.42 -3.02 48.92
CA ALA A 207 -3.28 -2.36 50.20
C ALA A 207 -3.29 -3.43 51.30
N SER A 208 -2.23 -3.40 52.12
CA SER A 208 -2.03 -4.24 53.28
C SER A 208 -3.35 -4.48 54.02
N ALA A 209 -3.82 -5.73 54.00
CA ALA A 209 -4.82 -6.16 54.96
C ALA A 209 -4.21 -5.98 56.37
N PRO A 210 -4.86 -5.28 57.29
CA PRO A 210 -4.33 -5.13 58.65
C PRO A 210 -4.24 -6.51 59.31
N LYS A 211 -3.07 -6.79 59.88
CA LYS A 211 -2.72 -8.00 60.61
C LYS A 211 -3.74 -8.23 61.73
N ALA A 212 -4.53 -9.31 61.62
CA ALA A 212 -5.39 -9.74 62.71
C ALA A 212 -4.53 -10.09 63.94
N ALA A 213 -4.80 -9.41 65.06
CA ALA A 213 -4.16 -9.68 66.33
C ALA A 213 -4.64 -11.04 66.88
N THR A 214 -3.70 -11.88 67.30
CA THR A 214 -3.93 -13.14 67.99
C THR A 214 -4.66 -12.91 69.33
N PRO A 215 -5.74 -13.68 69.64
CA PRO A 215 -6.37 -13.61 70.95
C PRO A 215 -5.49 -14.27 72.02
N ALA A 216 -5.36 -13.61 73.18
CA ALA A 216 -4.69 -14.14 74.36
C ALA A 216 -5.45 -15.35 74.97
N PRO A 217 -4.75 -16.29 75.64
CA PRO A 217 -5.40 -17.47 76.21
C PRO A 217 -6.18 -17.12 77.49
N ALA A 218 -7.40 -17.64 77.60
CA ALA A 218 -8.25 -17.48 78.76
C ALA A 218 -7.74 -18.29 79.98
N PRO A 219 -7.94 -17.81 81.22
CA PRO A 219 -7.50 -18.51 82.42
C PRO A 219 -8.43 -19.68 82.74
N LYS A 220 -7.83 -20.77 83.24
CA LYS A 220 -8.53 -21.99 83.67
C LYS A 220 -9.31 -21.74 84.96
N LYS A 221 -10.51 -22.33 85.04
CA LYS A 221 -11.18 -22.70 86.29
C LYS A 221 -11.52 -24.18 86.23
#